data_AF-A0A5D0ST41-F1
#
_entry.id   AF-A0A5D0ST41-F1
#
_cell.length_a   1.000
_cell.length_b   1.000
_cell.length_c   1.000
_cell.angle_alpha   90.00
_cell.angle_beta   90.00
_cell.angle_gamma   90.00
#
_symmetry.space_group_name_H-M   'P 1'
#
loop_
_entity.id
_entity.type
_entity.pdbx_description
1 polymer ?
#
loop_
_entity_poly.entity_id
_entity_poly.type
_entity_poly.pdbx_seq_one_letter_code
_entity_poly.pdbx_strand_id
1 'polypeptide(L)'
;MMTNTHRANCANAQRPGCTCSGCGGSQHGWKGWASLAADRPEKRDDRRRELKQRVEGDGRSGRQKFNTHNRQIYFDLARLDIADYLWASDGRAKINGRLPRGVEPTSTSSDLGRMDTLAHQVMENTWPEISAGIDSLVRNESDAREVKKRLADHTWCGLLVALIQLIERVNKAVDLLTGTAKQFITGALSRLFDSGLPRLVTDAVISLVVDKVCSALARLLEAHFPLLGTDTLRALRMLAIFTCPSIEHHPEVYKHAVRPLLGDANEIITDEIKTQVVALFSAWWRRRAPEALA
;
A
#
# COMPACT_ATOMS: atom_id res chain seq x y z
N MET A 1 -11.31 28.63 7.99
CA MET A 1 -10.37 27.50 7.88
C MET A 1 -11.03 26.26 8.46
N MET A 2 -11.63 25.41 7.63
CA MET A 2 -12.11 24.10 8.10
C MET A 2 -10.89 23.20 8.26
N THR A 3 -10.55 22.88 9.51
CA THR A 3 -9.62 21.80 9.82
C THR A 3 -10.18 20.53 9.18
N ASN A 4 -9.46 19.99 8.20
CA ASN A 4 -9.72 18.69 7.59
C ASN A 4 -9.61 17.65 8.71
N THR A 5 -10.72 17.42 9.41
CA THR A 5 -10.82 16.48 10.51
C THR A 5 -10.74 15.08 9.92
N HIS A 6 -9.53 14.53 9.95
CA HIS A 6 -9.25 13.15 9.64
C HIS A 6 -10.19 12.26 10.46
N ARG A 7 -11.16 11.61 9.81
CA ARG A 7 -11.97 10.58 10.47
C ARG A 7 -11.09 9.35 10.60
N ALA A 8 -11.00 8.77 11.81
CA ALA A 8 -10.30 7.53 12.09
C ALA A 8 -10.62 6.37 11.11
N ASN A 9 -11.73 6.50 10.38
CA ASN A 9 -12.18 5.60 9.32
C ASN A 9 -11.21 5.47 8.14
N CYS A 10 -10.42 6.50 7.78
CA CYS A 10 -9.49 6.42 6.65
C CYS A 10 -8.33 5.46 6.91
N ALA A 11 -7.79 5.49 8.13
CA ALA A 11 -6.73 4.58 8.56
C ALA A 11 -7.15 3.10 8.44
N ASN A 12 -8.43 2.80 8.63
CA ASN A 12 -8.98 1.43 8.57
C ASN A 12 -9.71 1.13 7.26
N ALA A 13 -9.62 2.00 6.25
CA ALA A 13 -10.34 1.84 4.98
C ALA A 13 -9.88 0.58 4.24
N GLN A 14 -10.85 -0.23 3.82
CA GLN A 14 -10.62 -1.52 3.14
C GLN A 14 -11.38 -1.64 1.81
N ARG A 15 -12.21 -0.65 1.48
CA ARG A 15 -13.02 -0.66 0.27
C ARG A 15 -12.49 0.38 -0.72
N PRO A 16 -12.56 0.10 -2.04
CA PRO A 16 -12.23 1.08 -3.08
C PRO A 16 -13.21 2.26 -3.07
N GLY A 17 -12.81 3.37 -3.70
CA GLY A 17 -13.62 4.58 -3.83
C GLY A 17 -13.69 5.46 -2.58
N CYS A 18 -12.59 6.13 -2.20
CA CYS A 18 -12.70 7.17 -1.18
C CYS A 18 -13.55 8.33 -1.68
N THR A 19 -14.51 8.75 -0.86
CA THR A 19 -15.24 10.00 -1.07
C THR A 19 -14.60 11.19 -0.33
N CYS A 20 -13.56 10.91 0.44
CA CYS A 20 -12.74 11.88 1.16
C CYS A 20 -11.74 12.57 0.22
N SER A 21 -11.48 13.85 0.47
CA SER A 21 -10.40 14.61 -0.19
C SER A 21 -9.30 15.03 0.77
N GLY A 22 -9.46 14.81 2.07
CA GLY A 22 -8.58 15.37 3.09
C GLY A 22 -7.16 14.78 3.12
N CYS A 23 -7.01 13.48 2.83
CA CYS A 23 -5.69 12.81 2.79
C CYS A 23 -5.29 12.35 1.37
N GLY A 24 -6.19 12.42 0.41
CA GLY A 24 -6.02 11.91 -0.95
C GLY A 24 -5.48 10.49 -1.03
N GLY A 25 -5.79 9.63 -0.05
CA GLY A 25 -5.35 8.23 0.03
C GLY A 25 -4.00 7.99 0.69
N SER A 26 -3.22 9.03 1.02
CA SER A 26 -1.89 8.86 1.63
C SER A 26 -1.92 8.13 2.99
N GLN A 27 -3.10 8.05 3.61
CA GLN A 27 -3.32 7.40 4.91
C GLN A 27 -4.31 6.22 4.82
N HIS A 28 -4.64 5.77 3.60
CA HIS A 28 -5.65 4.75 3.39
C HIS A 28 -5.16 3.34 3.70
N GLY A 29 -5.85 2.68 4.64
CA GLY A 29 -5.71 1.27 4.98
C GLY A 29 -4.43 0.91 5.74
N TRP A 30 -3.28 1.46 5.32
CA TRP A 30 -1.99 1.02 5.82
C TRP A 30 -1.79 1.24 7.32
N LYS A 31 -2.22 2.40 7.84
CA LYS A 31 -2.14 2.70 9.27
C LYS A 31 -2.94 1.72 10.12
N GLY A 32 -4.12 1.30 9.64
CA GLY A 32 -4.98 0.34 10.33
C GLY A 32 -4.34 -1.04 10.39
N TRP A 33 -3.75 -1.50 9.28
CA TRP A 33 -3.04 -2.76 9.23
C TRP A 33 -1.73 -2.74 10.04
N ALA A 34 -0.94 -1.68 9.96
CA ALA A 34 0.25 -1.49 10.79
C ALA A 34 -0.10 -1.42 12.29
N SER A 35 -1.16 -0.69 12.64
CA SER A 35 -1.67 -0.65 14.02
C SER A 35 -2.13 -2.01 14.52
N LEU A 36 -2.75 -2.82 13.65
CA LEU A 36 -3.17 -4.18 13.97
C LEU A 36 -1.98 -5.13 14.13
N ALA A 37 -0.94 -4.97 13.31
CA ALA A 37 0.33 -5.69 13.45
C ALA A 37 1.04 -5.35 14.77
N ALA A 38 0.91 -4.11 15.26
CA ALA A 38 1.49 -3.67 16.53
C ALA A 38 0.64 -3.96 17.79
N ASP A 39 -0.62 -4.41 17.61
CA ASP A 39 -1.53 -4.73 18.72
C ASP A 39 -1.37 -6.18 19.18
N ARG A 40 -2.12 -6.55 20.22
CA ARG A 40 -2.08 -7.90 20.78
C ARG A 40 -2.55 -8.96 19.77
N PRO A 41 -1.96 -10.17 19.76
CA PRO A 41 -2.34 -11.25 18.84
C PRO A 41 -3.83 -11.58 18.83
N GLU A 42 -4.50 -11.48 19.98
CA GLU A 42 -5.92 -11.86 20.11
C GLU A 42 -6.82 -11.05 19.17
N LYS A 43 -6.50 -9.78 18.90
CA LYS A 43 -7.26 -8.97 17.95
C LYS A 43 -7.14 -9.48 16.52
N ARG A 44 -5.98 -10.02 16.15
CA ARG A 44 -5.76 -10.61 14.82
C ARG A 44 -6.46 -11.96 14.74
N ASP A 45 -6.39 -12.76 15.80
CA ASP A 45 -7.08 -14.05 15.87
C ASP A 45 -8.61 -13.91 15.79
N ASP A 46 -9.18 -12.95 16.53
CA ASP A 46 -10.61 -12.64 16.49
C ASP A 46 -11.07 -12.31 15.07
N ARG A 47 -10.33 -11.41 14.41
CA ARG A 47 -10.61 -10.99 13.04
C ARG A 47 -10.42 -12.12 12.04
N ARG A 48 -9.42 -12.97 12.23
CA ARG A 48 -9.19 -14.17 11.41
C ARG A 48 -10.36 -15.13 11.51
N ARG A 49 -10.88 -15.38 12.72
CA ARG A 49 -12.05 -16.24 12.94
C ARG A 49 -13.29 -15.68 12.26
N GLU A 50 -13.57 -14.38 12.38
CA GLU A 50 -14.68 -13.73 11.66
C GLU A 50 -14.59 -13.91 10.14
N LEU A 51 -13.40 -13.70 9.56
CA LEU A 51 -13.18 -13.84 8.12
C LEU A 51 -13.36 -15.30 7.66
N LYS A 52 -12.81 -16.28 8.39
CA LYS A 52 -12.97 -17.71 8.07
C LYS A 52 -14.45 -18.13 8.15
N GLN A 53 -15.18 -17.73 9.20
CA GLN A 53 -16.62 -18.01 9.34
C GLN A 53 -17.44 -17.45 8.16
N ARG A 54 -17.08 -16.27 7.64
CA ARG A 54 -17.76 -15.68 6.49
C ARG A 54 -17.56 -16.49 5.21
N VAL A 55 -16.34 -17.00 4.97
CA VAL A 55 -16.07 -17.87 3.81
C VAL A 55 -16.77 -19.21 3.94
N GLU A 56 -16.75 -19.81 5.13
CA GLU A 56 -17.45 -21.07 5.42
C GLU A 56 -18.97 -20.91 5.22
N GLY A 57 -19.54 -19.78 5.65
CA GLY A 57 -20.93 -19.43 5.42
C GLY A 57 -21.28 -19.33 3.93
N ASP A 58 -20.39 -18.77 3.10
CA ASP A 58 -20.57 -18.69 1.64
C ASP A 58 -20.41 -20.07 0.96
N GLY A 59 -19.60 -20.95 1.57
CA GLY A 59 -19.25 -22.29 1.12
C GLY A 59 -20.27 -23.40 1.45
N ARG A 60 -21.43 -23.11 2.07
CA ARG A 60 -22.48 -24.09 2.42
C ARG A 60 -23.01 -24.95 1.24
N SER A 61 -22.60 -24.66 0.01
CA SER A 61 -22.85 -25.47 -1.19
C SER A 61 -21.75 -26.50 -1.51
N GLY A 62 -20.75 -26.66 -0.64
CA GLY A 62 -19.64 -27.61 -0.80
C GLY A 62 -18.58 -27.20 -1.83
N ARG A 63 -18.72 -26.04 -2.47
CA ARG A 63 -17.76 -25.49 -3.44
C ARG A 63 -17.36 -24.06 -3.07
N GLN A 64 -16.07 -23.80 -3.09
CA GLN A 64 -15.54 -22.44 -2.95
C GLN A 64 -16.03 -21.57 -4.12
N LYS A 65 -16.63 -20.41 -3.80
CA LYS A 65 -17.11 -19.49 -4.83
C LYS A 65 -15.99 -18.55 -5.28
N PHE A 66 -15.78 -18.47 -6.60
CA PHE A 66 -14.80 -17.60 -7.25
C PHE A 66 -15.36 -16.17 -7.47
N ASN A 67 -15.83 -15.54 -6.40
CA ASN A 67 -16.44 -14.21 -6.45
C ASN A 67 -15.52 -13.12 -5.83
N THR A 68 -15.88 -11.85 -6.05
CA THR A 68 -15.14 -10.69 -5.51
C THR A 68 -15.09 -10.71 -3.98
N HIS A 69 -16.15 -11.20 -3.33
CA HIS A 69 -16.24 -11.29 -1.87
C HIS A 69 -15.14 -12.19 -1.28
N ASN A 70 -15.02 -13.42 -1.79
CA ASN A 70 -14.03 -14.39 -1.31
C ASN A 70 -12.61 -13.98 -1.69
N ARG A 71 -12.41 -13.38 -2.87
CA ARG A 71 -11.11 -12.77 -3.22
C ARG A 71 -10.67 -11.74 -2.19
N GLN A 72 -11.58 -10.85 -1.80
CA GLN A 72 -11.28 -9.84 -0.79
C GLN A 72 -11.01 -10.46 0.58
N ILE A 73 -11.82 -11.44 1.02
CA ILE A 73 -11.59 -12.09 2.33
C ILE A 73 -10.23 -12.81 2.37
N TYR A 74 -9.89 -13.63 1.36
CA TYR A 74 -8.60 -14.32 1.35
C TYR A 74 -7.42 -13.36 1.24
N PHE A 75 -7.61 -12.22 0.56
CA PHE A 75 -6.61 -11.17 0.57
C PHE A 75 -6.47 -10.50 1.95
N ASP A 76 -7.57 -10.27 2.67
CA ASP A 76 -7.52 -9.77 4.05
C ASP A 76 -6.92 -10.79 5.03
N LEU A 77 -7.11 -12.10 4.81
CA LEU A 77 -6.42 -13.14 5.55
C LEU A 77 -4.90 -13.12 5.28
N ALA A 78 -4.47 -12.89 4.03
CA ALA A 78 -3.05 -12.71 3.72
C ALA A 78 -2.46 -11.47 4.41
N ARG A 79 -3.23 -10.39 4.55
CA ARG A 79 -2.82 -9.21 5.33
C ARG A 79 -2.68 -9.51 6.82
N LEU A 80 -3.50 -10.39 7.37
CA LEU A 80 -3.35 -10.86 8.75
C LEU A 80 -2.09 -11.70 8.92
N ASP A 81 -1.76 -12.58 7.97
CA ASP A 81 -0.50 -13.33 8.00
C ASP A 81 0.72 -12.38 7.97
N ILE A 82 0.70 -11.36 7.12
CA ILE A 82 1.73 -10.30 7.12
C ILE A 82 1.78 -9.60 8.48
N ALA A 83 0.64 -9.27 9.08
CA ALA A 83 0.60 -8.61 10.39
C ALA A 83 1.15 -9.51 11.52
N ASP A 84 0.91 -10.82 11.47
CA ASP A 84 1.48 -11.80 12.40
C ASP A 84 3.00 -11.93 12.22
N TYR A 85 3.48 -11.96 10.98
CA TYR A 85 4.92 -11.92 10.67
C TYR A 85 5.60 -10.66 11.21
N LEU A 86 5.00 -9.48 10.96
CA LEU A 86 5.51 -8.20 11.44
C LEU A 86 5.56 -8.14 12.98
N TRP A 87 4.59 -8.74 13.65
CA TRP A 87 4.60 -8.87 15.11
C TRP A 87 5.72 -9.80 15.61
N ALA A 88 5.87 -10.96 14.99
CA ALA A 88 6.80 -12.00 15.43
C ALA A 88 8.28 -11.63 15.19
N SER A 89 8.55 -10.96 14.06
CA SER A 89 9.90 -10.51 13.67
C SER A 89 10.35 -9.24 14.37
N ASP A 90 9.47 -8.54 15.08
CA ASP A 90 9.84 -7.31 15.78
C ASP A 90 10.55 -7.63 17.09
N GLY A 91 11.85 -7.30 17.15
CA GLY A 91 12.72 -7.56 18.31
C GLY A 91 12.43 -6.67 19.53
N ARG A 92 11.57 -5.66 19.42
CA ARG A 92 11.27 -4.76 20.56
C ARG A 92 10.51 -5.50 21.66
N ALA A 93 10.72 -5.05 22.89
CA ALA A 93 9.99 -5.53 24.06
C ALA A 93 8.51 -5.13 23.98
N LYS A 94 7.62 -6.08 24.26
CA LYS A 94 6.17 -5.88 24.20
C LYS A 94 5.68 -5.38 25.57
N ILE A 95 5.17 -4.15 25.65
CA ILE A 95 4.65 -3.54 26.87
C ILE A 95 3.14 -3.80 26.93
N ASN A 96 2.66 -4.43 28.00
CA ASN A 96 1.25 -4.81 28.16
C ASN A 96 0.71 -5.63 26.96
N GLY A 97 1.54 -6.49 26.38
CA GLY A 97 1.20 -7.30 25.21
C GLY A 97 1.07 -6.51 23.91
N ARG A 98 1.63 -5.28 23.83
CA ARG A 98 1.64 -4.45 22.62
C ARG A 98 3.05 -3.98 22.28
N LEU A 99 3.31 -3.72 21.00
CA LEU A 99 4.54 -3.02 20.63
C LEU A 99 4.42 -1.54 21.06
N PRO A 100 5.49 -0.94 21.63
CA PRO A 100 5.49 0.46 22.03
C PRO A 100 5.12 1.36 20.83
N ARG A 101 4.14 2.25 21.02
CA ARG A 101 3.82 3.29 20.04
C ARG A 101 4.77 4.47 20.25
N GLY A 102 5.46 4.90 19.21
CA GLY A 102 6.20 6.17 19.20
C GLY A 102 7.53 6.18 19.97
N VAL A 103 8.09 5.03 20.35
CA VAL A 103 9.44 4.98 20.92
C VAL A 103 10.45 4.84 19.77
N GLU A 104 10.89 6.00 19.29
CA GLU A 104 11.85 6.29 18.22
C GLU A 104 11.45 6.02 16.75
N PRO A 105 11.54 7.03 15.84
CA PRO A 105 11.14 6.92 14.43
C PRO A 105 11.98 6.01 13.52
N THR A 106 12.92 5.23 14.05
CA THR A 106 14.09 4.80 13.24
C THR A 106 14.63 3.43 13.57
N SER A 107 13.83 2.51 14.13
CA SER A 107 14.23 1.11 14.14
C SER A 107 14.05 0.52 12.74
N THR A 108 14.87 0.95 11.78
CA THR A 108 15.03 0.31 10.46
C THR A 108 15.58 -1.11 10.57
N SER A 109 15.72 -1.64 11.79
CA SER A 109 16.09 -3.02 12.08
C SER A 109 14.90 -4.00 12.04
N SER A 110 13.64 -3.54 12.09
CA SER A 110 12.46 -4.39 11.87
C SER A 110 11.71 -4.00 10.61
N ASP A 111 11.03 -4.96 9.99
CA ASP A 111 10.25 -4.70 8.78
C ASP A 111 9.05 -3.79 9.06
N LEU A 112 8.46 -3.87 10.27
CA LEU A 112 7.40 -2.96 10.69
C LEU A 112 7.94 -1.54 10.80
N GLY A 113 9.11 -1.35 11.40
CA GLY A 113 9.77 -0.05 11.49
C GLY A 113 10.11 0.52 10.11
N ARG A 114 10.68 -0.29 9.22
CA ARG A 114 10.96 0.12 7.82
C ARG A 114 9.69 0.52 7.08
N MET A 115 8.64 -0.30 7.18
CA MET A 115 7.34 -0.04 6.54
C MET A 115 6.73 1.26 7.05
N ASP A 116 6.72 1.49 8.36
CA ASP A 116 6.21 2.72 8.97
C ASP A 116 7.03 3.94 8.52
N THR A 117 8.37 3.86 8.55
CA THR A 117 9.23 4.95 8.07
C THR A 117 8.94 5.29 6.62
N LEU A 118 8.84 4.29 5.74
CA LEU A 118 8.53 4.50 4.32
C LEU A 118 7.15 5.12 4.13
N ALA A 119 6.12 4.60 4.81
CA ALA A 119 4.76 5.11 4.71
C ALA A 119 4.65 6.56 5.19
N HIS A 120 5.26 6.88 6.34
CA HIS A 120 5.27 8.23 6.86
C HIS A 120 6.04 9.18 5.93
N GLN A 121 7.25 8.83 5.51
CA GLN A 121 8.10 9.76 4.75
C GLN A 121 7.64 9.93 3.30
N VAL A 122 7.20 8.86 2.64
CA VAL A 122 6.82 8.89 1.21
C VAL A 122 5.37 9.33 1.02
N MET A 123 4.46 8.92 1.90
CA MET A 123 3.02 9.13 1.70
C MET A 123 2.47 10.23 2.59
N GLU A 124 2.60 10.10 3.91
CA GLU A 124 1.94 11.02 4.84
C GLU A 124 2.58 12.41 4.88
N ASN A 125 3.90 12.47 5.00
CA ASN A 125 4.63 13.73 5.16
C ASN A 125 4.69 14.55 3.86
N THR A 126 4.57 13.90 2.70
CA THR A 126 4.53 14.58 1.41
C THR A 126 3.14 15.15 1.11
N TRP A 127 2.09 14.60 1.71
CA TRP A 127 0.71 14.96 1.40
C TRP A 127 0.36 16.45 1.59
N PRO A 128 0.77 17.15 2.68
CA PRO A 128 0.44 18.57 2.84
C PRO A 128 0.93 19.42 1.67
N GLU A 129 2.16 19.18 1.21
CA GLU A 129 2.75 19.90 0.08
C GLU A 129 2.07 19.53 -1.25
N ILE A 130 1.77 18.24 -1.47
CA ILE A 130 1.03 17.77 -2.64
C ILE A 130 -0.36 18.40 -2.68
N SER A 131 -1.08 18.40 -1.55
CA SER A 131 -2.41 18.96 -1.43
C SER A 131 -2.42 20.45 -1.76
N ALA A 132 -1.50 21.22 -1.18
CA ALA A 132 -1.37 22.65 -1.44
C ALA A 132 -0.98 22.96 -2.90
N GLY A 133 -0.10 22.13 -3.49
CA GLY A 133 0.25 22.25 -4.90
C GLY A 133 -0.93 21.96 -5.82
N ILE A 134 -1.75 20.94 -5.52
CA ILE A 134 -2.99 20.66 -6.26
C ILE A 134 -3.93 21.87 -6.18
N ASP A 135 -4.13 22.44 -4.99
CA ASP A 135 -5.00 23.61 -4.79
C ASP A 135 -4.54 24.80 -5.64
N SER A 136 -3.23 24.92 -5.89
CA SER A 136 -2.65 25.98 -6.72
C SER A 136 -2.70 25.69 -8.23
N LEU A 137 -2.82 24.42 -8.64
CA LEU A 137 -2.81 23.98 -10.04
C LEU A 137 -4.20 24.01 -10.70
N VAL A 138 -5.27 23.91 -9.91
CA VAL A 138 -6.64 23.85 -10.42
C VAL A 138 -7.35 25.21 -10.31
N ARG A 139 -8.46 25.37 -11.05
CA ARG A 139 -9.17 26.65 -11.13
C ARG A 139 -10.05 26.93 -9.90
N ASN A 140 -10.53 25.89 -9.23
CA ASN A 140 -11.49 26.01 -8.14
C ASN A 140 -11.37 24.84 -7.14
N GLU A 141 -11.96 25.01 -5.96
CA GLU A 141 -11.93 24.02 -4.88
C GLU A 141 -12.60 22.69 -5.24
N SER A 142 -13.63 22.70 -6.10
CA SER A 142 -14.32 21.47 -6.52
C SER A 142 -13.40 20.58 -7.36
N ASP A 143 -12.66 21.16 -8.30
CA ASP A 143 -11.68 20.45 -9.11
C ASP A 143 -10.55 19.90 -8.23
N ALA A 144 -10.08 20.69 -7.26
CA ALA A 144 -9.05 20.25 -6.31
C ALA A 144 -9.54 19.05 -5.52
N ARG A 145 -10.78 19.11 -5.03
CA ARG A 145 -11.43 18.05 -4.28
C ARG A 145 -11.55 16.77 -5.12
N GLU A 146 -11.92 16.88 -6.38
CA GLU A 146 -12.05 15.72 -7.28
C GLU A 146 -10.69 15.09 -7.58
N VAL A 147 -9.67 15.88 -7.92
CA VAL A 147 -8.28 15.40 -8.09
C VAL A 147 -7.81 14.64 -6.85
N LYS A 148 -7.99 15.22 -5.66
CA LYS A 148 -7.57 14.60 -4.39
C LYS A 148 -8.32 13.30 -4.11
N LYS A 149 -9.62 13.20 -4.44
CA LYS A 149 -10.38 11.94 -4.34
C LYS A 149 -9.85 10.88 -5.31
N ARG A 150 -9.54 11.26 -6.55
CA ARG A 150 -9.02 10.35 -7.58
C ARG A 150 -7.65 9.78 -7.20
N LEU A 151 -6.80 10.60 -6.58
CA LEU A 151 -5.53 10.12 -6.01
C LEU A 151 -5.72 9.06 -4.92
N ALA A 152 -6.88 9.06 -4.25
CA ALA A 152 -7.17 8.14 -3.16
C ALA A 152 -7.54 6.71 -3.59
N ASP A 153 -7.68 6.44 -4.90
CA ASP A 153 -8.14 5.15 -5.41
C ASP A 153 -6.97 4.16 -5.56
N HIS A 154 -6.16 4.32 -6.61
CA HIS A 154 -5.05 3.41 -6.92
C HIS A 154 -3.67 4.08 -7.07
N THR A 155 -3.58 5.41 -6.98
CA THR A 155 -2.33 6.15 -7.21
C THR A 155 -1.24 5.75 -6.22
N TRP A 156 -1.53 5.62 -4.93
CA TRP A 156 -0.51 5.29 -3.92
C TRP A 156 0.03 3.86 -4.04
N CYS A 157 -0.84 2.86 -4.19
CA CYS A 157 -0.37 1.49 -4.43
C CYS A 157 0.36 1.37 -5.79
N GLY A 158 -0.01 2.19 -6.78
CA GLY A 158 0.68 2.25 -8.08
C GLY A 158 2.06 2.87 -7.97
N LEU A 159 2.18 3.96 -7.21
CA LEU A 159 3.45 4.60 -6.88
C LEU A 159 4.38 3.61 -6.16
N LEU A 160 3.89 2.92 -5.14
CA LEU A 160 4.67 1.93 -4.38
C LEU A 160 5.19 0.81 -5.29
N VAL A 161 4.36 0.31 -6.21
CA VAL A 161 4.80 -0.69 -7.20
C VAL A 161 5.81 -0.12 -8.18
N ALA A 162 5.64 1.12 -8.64
CA ALA A 162 6.64 1.78 -9.48
C ALA A 162 8.00 1.91 -8.75
N LEU A 163 7.98 2.21 -7.45
CA LEU A 163 9.19 2.23 -6.62
C LEU A 163 9.81 0.85 -6.46
N ILE A 164 9.01 -0.20 -6.21
CA ILE A 164 9.48 -1.60 -6.15
C ILE A 164 10.19 -1.97 -7.46
N GLN A 165 9.54 -1.75 -8.61
CA GLN A 165 10.11 -2.06 -9.92
C GLN A 165 11.38 -1.26 -10.21
N LEU A 166 11.44 0.00 -9.77
CA LEU A 166 12.62 0.84 -9.95
C LEU A 166 13.79 0.30 -9.11
N ILE A 167 13.56 -0.01 -7.83
CA ILE A 167 14.58 -0.57 -6.92
C ILE A 167 15.09 -1.91 -7.45
N GLU A 168 14.23 -2.76 -8.00
CA GLU A 168 14.62 -4.04 -8.62
C GLU A 168 15.54 -3.87 -9.85
N ARG A 169 15.53 -2.71 -10.51
CA ARG A 169 16.29 -2.44 -11.74
C ARG A 169 17.59 -1.67 -11.51
N VAL A 170 17.72 -0.97 -10.39
CA VAL A 170 18.89 -0.13 -10.11
C VAL A 170 19.84 -0.82 -9.15
N ASN A 171 21.13 -0.54 -9.30
CA ASN A 171 22.17 -1.10 -8.43
C ASN A 171 22.75 -0.06 -7.46
N LYS A 172 22.44 1.22 -7.63
CA LYS A 172 22.91 2.31 -6.75
C LYS A 172 21.74 3.18 -6.30
N ALA A 173 21.71 3.52 -5.02
CA ALA A 173 20.58 4.26 -4.44
C ALA A 173 20.42 5.66 -5.06
N VAL A 174 21.51 6.28 -5.49
CA VAL A 174 21.51 7.57 -6.20
C VAL A 174 20.77 7.50 -7.54
N ASP A 175 20.70 6.33 -8.17
CA ASP A 175 20.03 6.17 -9.46
C ASP A 175 18.51 6.37 -9.33
N LEU A 176 17.94 6.19 -8.12
CA LEU A 176 16.54 6.45 -7.80
C LEU A 176 16.14 7.92 -7.96
N LEU A 177 17.12 8.83 -7.94
CA LEU A 177 16.88 10.28 -7.99
C LEU A 177 17.12 10.88 -9.38
N THR A 178 17.47 10.03 -10.37
CA THR A 178 17.77 10.47 -11.73
C THR A 178 16.51 10.92 -12.48
N GLY A 179 16.69 11.73 -13.52
CA GLY A 179 15.60 12.12 -14.43
C GLY A 179 14.91 10.91 -15.05
N THR A 180 15.67 9.86 -15.39
CA THR A 180 15.14 8.58 -15.92
C THR A 180 14.25 7.87 -14.91
N ALA A 181 14.66 7.81 -13.64
CA ALA A 181 13.84 7.24 -12.56
C ALA A 181 12.53 8.01 -12.37
N LYS A 182 12.59 9.35 -12.34
CA LYS A 182 11.39 10.21 -12.28
C LYS A 182 10.46 9.94 -13.45
N GLN A 183 10.97 9.91 -14.67
CA GLN A 183 10.18 9.64 -15.88
C GLN A 183 9.52 8.26 -15.85
N PHE A 184 10.22 7.25 -15.31
CA PHE A 184 9.66 5.91 -15.13
C PHE A 184 8.43 5.93 -14.20
N ILE A 185 8.56 6.57 -13.03
CA ILE A 185 7.45 6.67 -12.06
C ILE A 185 6.30 7.51 -12.64
N THR A 186 6.60 8.65 -13.26
CA THR A 186 5.60 9.49 -13.93
C THR A 186 4.83 8.67 -14.97
N GLY A 187 5.52 7.93 -15.84
CA GLY A 187 4.89 7.09 -16.85
C GLY A 187 4.01 5.99 -16.25
N ALA A 188 4.39 5.41 -15.11
CA ALA A 188 3.56 4.44 -14.40
C ALA A 188 2.28 5.08 -13.84
N LEU A 189 2.39 6.26 -13.22
CA LEU A 189 1.25 6.96 -12.64
C LEU A 189 0.29 7.54 -13.69
N SER A 190 0.79 8.04 -14.82
CA SER A 190 -0.05 8.55 -15.92
C SER A 190 -0.98 7.49 -16.50
N ARG A 191 -0.64 6.20 -16.38
CA ARG A 191 -1.53 5.10 -16.81
C ARG A 191 -2.62 4.78 -15.80
N LEU A 192 -2.42 5.14 -14.53
CA LEU A 192 -3.32 4.78 -13.42
C LEU A 192 -4.22 5.93 -13.01
N PHE A 193 -3.79 7.17 -13.25
CA PHE A 193 -4.48 8.36 -12.79
C PHE A 193 -5.26 9.02 -13.93
N ASP A 194 -6.58 8.87 -13.89
CA ASP A 194 -7.51 9.67 -14.67
C ASP A 194 -8.26 10.62 -13.74
N SER A 195 -7.95 11.92 -13.86
CA SER A 195 -8.56 12.96 -13.04
C SER A 195 -9.90 13.46 -13.59
N GLY A 196 -10.25 13.11 -14.83
CA GLY A 196 -11.33 13.75 -15.58
C GLY A 196 -11.08 15.21 -15.96
N LEU A 197 -9.93 15.79 -15.60
CA LEU A 197 -9.51 17.14 -15.95
C LEU A 197 -8.67 17.16 -17.23
N PRO A 198 -8.43 18.36 -17.83
CA PRO A 198 -7.54 18.48 -18.97
C PRO A 198 -6.18 17.80 -18.72
N ARG A 199 -5.66 17.13 -19.76
CA ARG A 199 -4.43 16.34 -19.68
C ARG A 199 -3.24 17.11 -19.08
N LEU A 200 -3.10 18.40 -19.42
CA LEU A 200 -2.06 19.27 -18.86
C LEU A 200 -2.13 19.37 -17.32
N VAL A 201 -3.32 19.44 -16.74
CA VAL A 201 -3.51 19.48 -15.29
C VAL A 201 -3.19 18.12 -14.68
N THR A 202 -3.66 17.04 -15.30
CA THR A 202 -3.35 15.66 -14.90
C THR A 202 -1.83 15.42 -14.85
N ASP A 203 -1.12 15.79 -15.92
CA ASP A 203 0.33 15.63 -16.01
C ASP A 203 1.08 16.49 -14.97
N ALA A 204 0.61 17.71 -14.71
CA ALA A 204 1.17 18.58 -13.68
C ALA A 204 0.97 18.01 -12.27
N VAL A 205 -0.21 17.46 -11.97
CA VAL A 205 -0.50 16.80 -10.67
C VAL A 205 0.39 15.57 -10.48
N ILE A 206 0.54 14.73 -11.51
CA ILE A 206 1.42 13.56 -11.43
C ILE A 206 2.86 13.99 -11.20
N SER A 207 3.34 14.97 -11.96
CA SER A 207 4.71 15.49 -11.82
C SER A 207 4.96 16.02 -10.41
N LEU A 208 4.00 16.77 -9.85
CA LEU A 208 4.05 17.24 -8.47
C LEU A 208 4.16 16.08 -7.47
N VAL A 209 3.33 15.04 -7.60
CA VAL A 209 3.37 13.86 -6.71
C VAL A 209 4.74 13.18 -6.80
N VAL A 210 5.23 12.91 -8.01
CA VAL A 210 6.53 12.26 -8.24
C VAL A 210 7.68 13.09 -7.67
N ASP A 211 7.67 14.41 -7.87
CA ASP A 211 8.72 15.29 -7.35
C ASP A 211 8.78 15.33 -5.82
N LYS A 212 7.61 15.35 -5.16
CA LYS A 212 7.56 15.33 -3.69
C LYS A 212 7.98 13.98 -3.13
N VAL A 213 7.60 12.89 -3.78
CA VAL A 213 8.06 11.54 -3.42
C VAL A 213 9.57 11.40 -3.62
N CYS A 214 10.12 11.84 -4.75
CA CYS A 214 11.56 11.77 -5.00
C CYS A 214 12.35 12.62 -4.00
N SER A 215 11.84 13.80 -3.66
CA SER A 215 12.43 14.63 -2.59
C SER A 215 12.42 13.91 -1.24
N ALA A 216 11.35 13.16 -0.92
CA ALA A 216 11.31 12.36 0.29
C ALA A 216 12.32 11.20 0.28
N LEU A 217 12.49 10.53 -0.86
CA LEU A 217 13.51 9.49 -1.03
C LEU A 217 14.93 10.05 -0.90
N ALA A 218 15.18 11.25 -1.42
CA ALA A 218 16.47 11.93 -1.25
C ALA A 218 16.78 12.18 0.23
N ARG A 219 15.80 12.68 1.01
CA ARG A 219 15.95 12.85 2.46
C ARG A 219 16.20 11.53 3.20
N LEU A 220 15.53 10.44 2.78
CA LEU A 220 15.78 9.11 3.33
C LEU A 220 17.20 8.63 3.03
N LEU A 221 17.71 8.88 1.82
CA LEU A 221 19.07 8.55 1.43
C LEU A 221 20.11 9.34 2.24
N GLU A 222 19.89 10.64 2.43
CA GLU A 222 20.72 11.50 3.29
C GLU A 222 20.71 11.03 4.75
N ALA A 223 19.58 10.52 5.22
CA ALA A 223 19.44 9.87 6.52
C ALA A 223 19.99 8.44 6.57
N HIS A 224 20.72 7.99 5.54
CA HIS A 224 21.33 6.66 5.43
C HIS A 224 20.33 5.50 5.51
N PHE A 225 19.09 5.70 5.10
CA PHE A 225 18.09 4.64 5.03
C PHE A 225 18.48 3.61 3.94
N PRO A 226 18.39 2.30 4.20
CA PRO A 226 18.86 1.25 3.27
C PRO A 226 17.88 1.01 2.10
N LEU A 227 17.74 1.98 1.19
CA LEU A 227 16.70 1.98 0.14
C LEU A 227 16.77 0.78 -0.83
N LEU A 228 17.94 0.18 -1.07
CA LEU A 228 18.11 -0.93 -2.00
C LEU A 228 18.14 -2.32 -1.34
N GLY A 229 17.89 -2.41 -0.03
CA GLY A 229 17.92 -3.68 0.69
C GLY A 229 16.73 -4.60 0.33
N THR A 230 16.96 -5.91 0.38
CA THR A 230 15.90 -6.93 0.27
C THR A 230 14.80 -6.73 1.31
N ASP A 231 15.17 -6.32 2.52
CA ASP A 231 14.24 -5.95 3.59
C ASP A 231 13.38 -4.73 3.23
N THR A 232 13.98 -3.72 2.58
CA THR A 232 13.24 -2.53 2.11
C THR A 232 12.26 -2.89 1.00
N LEU A 233 12.67 -3.75 0.05
CA LEU A 233 11.77 -4.28 -0.96
C LEU A 233 10.61 -5.07 -0.32
N ARG A 234 10.91 -5.92 0.66
CA ARG A 234 9.89 -6.66 1.41
C ARG A 234 8.91 -5.73 2.13
N ALA A 235 9.41 -4.71 2.82
CA ALA A 235 8.60 -3.69 3.49
C ALA A 235 7.74 -2.88 2.51
N LEU A 236 8.27 -2.49 1.34
CA LEU A 236 7.49 -1.80 0.29
C LEU A 236 6.36 -2.67 -0.26
N ARG A 237 6.60 -3.98 -0.43
CA ARG A 237 5.57 -4.92 -0.89
C ARG A 237 4.46 -5.09 0.16
N MET A 238 4.82 -5.20 1.44
CA MET A 238 3.86 -5.23 2.55
C MET A 238 3.04 -3.94 2.59
N LEU A 239 3.69 -2.78 2.44
CA LEU A 239 3.03 -1.48 2.39
C LEU A 239 2.05 -1.39 1.22
N ALA A 240 2.46 -1.80 0.01
CA ALA A 240 1.61 -1.80 -1.17
C ALA A 240 0.34 -2.65 -0.97
N ILE A 241 0.49 -3.82 -0.32
CA ILE A 241 -0.62 -4.71 0.04
C ILE A 241 -1.54 -4.09 1.08
N PHE A 242 -1.00 -3.41 2.10
CA PHE A 242 -1.77 -2.74 3.13
C PHE A 242 -2.49 -1.48 2.62
N THR A 243 -1.93 -0.79 1.63
CA THR A 243 -2.52 0.39 1.00
C THR A 243 -3.57 0.03 -0.05
N CYS A 244 -3.40 -1.06 -0.81
CA CYS A 244 -4.25 -1.32 -1.98
C CYS A 244 -5.70 -1.71 -1.60
N PRO A 245 -6.72 -0.90 -1.89
CA PRO A 245 -8.09 -1.19 -1.44
C PRO A 245 -8.76 -2.33 -2.23
N SER A 246 -8.26 -2.66 -3.42
CA SER A 246 -8.82 -3.71 -4.27
C SER A 246 -7.76 -4.26 -5.23
N ILE A 247 -7.16 -5.40 -4.88
CA ILE A 247 -6.17 -6.06 -5.75
C ILE A 247 -6.77 -6.52 -7.06
N GLU A 248 -8.06 -6.88 -7.07
CA GLU A 248 -8.79 -7.34 -8.25
C GLU A 248 -8.80 -6.34 -9.42
N HIS A 249 -8.55 -5.07 -9.14
CA HIS A 249 -8.46 -3.99 -10.13
C HIS A 249 -7.02 -3.50 -10.35
N HIS A 250 -6.03 -4.13 -9.70
CA HIS A 250 -4.65 -3.68 -9.73
C HIS A 250 -3.65 -4.83 -9.96
N PRO A 251 -3.49 -5.28 -11.22
CA PRO A 251 -2.65 -6.43 -11.57
C PRO A 251 -1.18 -6.23 -11.20
N GLU A 252 -0.68 -5.00 -11.30
CA GLU A 252 0.70 -4.65 -10.95
C GLU A 252 1.02 -4.89 -9.47
N VAL A 253 0.08 -4.61 -8.56
CA VAL A 253 0.26 -4.91 -7.12
C VAL A 253 0.25 -6.42 -6.90
N TYR A 254 -0.60 -7.16 -7.60
CA TYR A 254 -0.58 -8.62 -7.51
C TYR A 254 0.76 -9.19 -7.95
N LYS A 255 1.27 -8.75 -9.11
CA LYS A 255 2.50 -9.22 -9.72
C LYS A 255 3.75 -8.84 -8.92
N HIS A 256 3.88 -7.58 -8.53
CA HIS A 256 5.12 -7.04 -7.95
C HIS A 256 5.15 -7.00 -6.41
N ALA A 257 3.98 -7.13 -5.75
CA ALA A 257 3.91 -7.16 -4.29
C ALA A 257 3.37 -8.49 -3.74
N VAL A 258 2.19 -8.94 -4.19
CA VAL A 258 1.55 -10.14 -3.64
C VAL A 258 2.34 -11.40 -3.98
N ARG A 259 2.61 -11.68 -5.26
CA ARG A 259 3.31 -12.90 -5.69
C ARG A 259 4.70 -13.07 -5.04
N PRO A 260 5.56 -12.03 -4.97
CA PRO A 260 6.84 -12.18 -4.30
C PRO A 260 6.70 -12.50 -2.81
N LEU A 261 5.72 -11.92 -2.09
CA LEU A 261 5.50 -12.27 -0.68
C LEU A 261 4.90 -13.67 -0.48
N LEU A 262 4.11 -14.16 -1.44
CA LEU A 262 3.63 -15.54 -1.42
C LEU A 262 4.77 -16.57 -1.58
N GLY A 263 5.87 -16.19 -2.22
CA GLY A 263 7.06 -17.04 -2.39
C GLY A 263 8.23 -16.66 -1.50
N ASP A 264 8.02 -15.80 -0.50
CA ASP A 264 9.10 -15.32 0.37
C ASP A 264 9.63 -16.43 1.29
N ALA A 265 10.95 -16.49 1.44
CA ALA A 265 11.63 -17.52 2.23
C ALA A 265 11.31 -17.45 3.73
N ASN A 266 10.80 -16.32 4.23
CA ASN A 266 10.40 -16.16 5.62
C ASN A 266 8.99 -16.70 5.91
N GLU A 267 8.34 -17.36 4.94
CA GLU A 267 7.02 -17.98 5.08
C GLU A 267 5.94 -17.02 5.61
N ILE A 268 6.01 -15.76 5.16
CA ILE A 268 5.18 -14.63 5.64
C ILE A 268 3.69 -14.92 5.55
N ILE A 269 3.27 -15.63 4.49
CA ILE A 269 1.89 -16.03 4.26
C ILE A 269 1.81 -17.55 4.42
N THR A 270 0.81 -18.04 5.16
CA THR A 270 0.61 -19.47 5.42
C THR A 270 0.22 -20.22 4.14
N ASP A 271 0.55 -21.51 4.04
CA ASP A 271 0.29 -22.31 2.84
C ASP A 271 -1.20 -22.47 2.51
N GLU A 272 -2.04 -22.53 3.55
CA GLU A 272 -3.50 -22.50 3.40
C GLU A 272 -3.92 -21.23 2.65
N ILE A 273 -3.50 -20.06 3.12
CA ILE A 273 -3.89 -18.77 2.53
C ILE A 273 -3.23 -18.56 1.16
N LYS A 274 -1.95 -18.93 1.00
CA LYS A 274 -1.24 -18.89 -0.28
C LYS A 274 -2.00 -19.65 -1.36
N THR A 275 -2.37 -20.89 -1.08
CA THR A 275 -3.10 -21.75 -2.02
C THR A 275 -4.40 -21.10 -2.49
N GLN A 276 -5.14 -20.51 -1.55
CA GLN A 276 -6.44 -19.90 -1.83
C GLN A 276 -6.31 -18.57 -2.59
N VAL A 277 -5.36 -17.73 -2.23
CA VAL A 277 -5.06 -16.48 -2.96
C VAL A 277 -4.63 -16.81 -4.39
N VAL A 278 -3.72 -17.77 -4.59
CA VAL A 278 -3.28 -18.19 -5.93
C VAL A 278 -4.45 -18.72 -6.75
N ALA A 279 -5.26 -19.63 -6.20
CA ALA A 279 -6.39 -20.21 -6.92
C ALA A 279 -7.40 -19.14 -7.37
N LEU A 280 -7.83 -18.27 -6.45
CA LEU A 280 -8.86 -17.26 -6.72
C LEU A 280 -8.39 -16.17 -7.68
N PHE A 281 -7.16 -15.66 -7.51
CA PHE A 281 -6.64 -14.57 -8.34
C PHE A 281 -6.10 -15.08 -9.69
N SER A 282 -5.53 -16.28 -9.78
CA SER A 282 -5.14 -16.85 -11.07
C SER A 282 -6.34 -17.09 -11.98
N ALA A 283 -7.44 -17.61 -11.43
CA ALA A 283 -8.68 -17.79 -12.17
C ALA A 283 -9.28 -16.46 -12.65
N TRP A 284 -9.15 -15.40 -11.84
CA TRP A 284 -9.58 -14.05 -12.19
C TRP A 284 -8.73 -13.45 -13.32
N TRP A 285 -7.41 -13.41 -13.13
CA TRP A 285 -6.50 -12.72 -14.03
C TRP A 285 -6.34 -13.38 -15.39
N ARG A 286 -6.43 -14.71 -15.46
CA ARG A 286 -6.43 -15.44 -16.74
C ARG A 286 -7.50 -14.92 -17.71
N ARG A 287 -8.60 -14.35 -17.19
CA ARG A 287 -9.72 -13.83 -18.00
C ARG A 287 -9.63 -12.33 -18.28
N ARG A 288 -8.85 -11.57 -17.51
CA ARG A 288 -8.90 -10.09 -17.52
C ARG A 288 -7.56 -9.40 -17.75
N ALA A 289 -6.47 -9.94 -17.22
CA ALA A 289 -5.13 -9.38 -17.32
C ALA A 289 -4.10 -10.53 -17.18
N PRO A 290 -3.94 -11.40 -18.20
CA PRO A 290 -3.04 -12.54 -18.14
C PRO A 290 -1.59 -12.17 -17.79
N GLU A 291 -1.15 -10.96 -18.13
CA GLU A 291 0.16 -10.39 -17.81
C GLU A 291 0.44 -10.28 -16.30
N ALA A 292 -0.60 -10.25 -15.46
CA ALA A 292 -0.47 -10.28 -14.00
C ALA A 292 0.06 -11.64 -13.49
N LEU A 293 -0.03 -12.69 -14.31
CA LEU A 293 0.41 -14.06 -14.01
C LEU A 293 1.79 -14.39 -14.57
N ALA A 294 2.34 -13.54 -15.43
CA ALA A 294 3.73 -13.63 -15.90
C ALA A 294 4.65 -13.09 -14.80
#